data_AF-A0A972NZ24-F1
#
_entry.id   AF-A0A972NZ24-F1
#
_cell.length_a   1.000
_cell.length_b   1.000
_cell.length_c   1.000
_cell.angle_alpha   90.00
_cell.angle_beta   90.00
_cell.angle_gamma   90.00
#
_symmetry.space_group_name_H-M   'P 1'
#
loop_
_entity.id
_entity.type
_entity.pdbx_description
1 polymer ?
#
loop_
_entity_poly.entity_id
_entity_poly.type
_entity_poly.pdbx_seq_one_letter_code
_entity_poly.pdbx_strand_id
1 'polypeptide(L)'
;MSRTTLCRLTAGKPPTLAAVRKAVGGGSFTTIQDAMTEWKAKRQAKETPIKEPAPQALTDRLSEVGAEIWSMALQLANARLAADRETLEAERVQMEADRQEAADLADQLNEELDAMKARCVDLEGAERETAARLNAALAEAKEAAERATRAETRAAEIERRADDLNAELGRLHEQNAALIAAIKPRDGENAPQPARRK
;
A
#
# COMPACT_ATOMS: atom_id res chain seq x y z
N MET A 1 -64.72 -64.21 -47.58
CA MET A 1 -63.53 -63.99 -48.45
C MET A 1 -62.31 -63.76 -47.56
N SER A 2 -61.22 -64.51 -47.76
CA SER A 2 -60.04 -64.47 -46.87
C SER A 2 -59.01 -63.39 -47.26
N ARG A 3 -58.15 -63.00 -46.31
CA ARG A 3 -57.12 -61.92 -46.39
C ARG A 3 -56.31 -61.91 -47.70
N THR A 4 -55.87 -63.07 -48.13
CA THR A 4 -55.07 -63.25 -49.33
C THR A 4 -55.91 -63.03 -50.59
N THR A 5 -57.21 -63.28 -50.55
CA THR A 5 -58.12 -63.15 -51.68
C THR A 5 -58.31 -61.68 -52.07
N LEU A 6 -58.60 -60.77 -51.14
CA LEU A 6 -58.84 -59.35 -51.47
C LEU A 6 -57.59 -58.60 -51.96
N CYS A 7 -56.42 -58.86 -51.36
CA CYS A 7 -55.16 -58.23 -51.79
C CYS A 7 -54.62 -58.85 -53.10
N ARG A 8 -54.83 -60.16 -53.32
CA ARG A 8 -54.49 -60.83 -54.58
C ARG A 8 -55.41 -60.40 -55.72
N LEU A 9 -56.69 -60.13 -55.43
CA LEU A 9 -57.64 -59.58 -56.40
C LEU A 9 -57.23 -58.18 -56.88
N THR A 10 -56.57 -57.37 -56.04
CA THR A 10 -56.10 -56.02 -56.41
C THR A 10 -54.62 -55.97 -56.76
N ALA A 11 -54.00 -57.12 -57.05
CA ALA A 11 -52.60 -57.25 -57.47
C ALA A 11 -51.62 -56.49 -56.56
N GLY A 12 -51.82 -56.54 -55.23
CA GLY A 12 -50.91 -55.94 -54.25
C GLY A 12 -51.05 -54.42 -54.05
N LYS A 13 -51.97 -53.74 -54.75
CA LYS A 13 -52.32 -52.33 -54.49
C LYS A 13 -53.37 -52.22 -53.38
N PRO A 14 -53.42 -51.11 -52.61
CA PRO A 14 -54.42 -50.92 -51.56
C PRO A 14 -55.82 -51.10 -52.16
N PRO A 15 -56.66 -51.96 -51.57
CA PRO A 15 -57.91 -52.35 -52.19
C PRO A 15 -58.88 -51.16 -52.25
N THR A 16 -59.17 -50.68 -53.46
CA THR A 16 -60.22 -49.68 -53.73
C THR A 16 -61.49 -50.37 -54.22
N LEU A 17 -62.65 -49.76 -53.98
CA LEU A 17 -63.95 -50.34 -54.36
C LEU A 17 -64.01 -50.69 -55.86
N ALA A 18 -63.47 -49.83 -56.71
CA ALA A 18 -63.40 -50.04 -58.15
C ALA A 18 -62.47 -51.22 -58.54
N ALA A 19 -61.32 -51.35 -57.89
CA ALA A 19 -60.37 -52.43 -58.16
C ALA A 19 -60.92 -53.80 -57.75
N VAL A 20 -61.58 -53.87 -56.58
CA VAL A 20 -62.20 -55.10 -56.08
C VAL A 20 -63.37 -55.53 -56.98
N ARG A 21 -64.21 -54.58 -57.45
CA ARG A 21 -65.30 -54.89 -58.38
C ARG A 21 -64.80 -55.41 -59.73
N LYS A 22 -63.77 -54.77 -60.31
CA LYS A 22 -63.18 -55.17 -61.59
C LYS A 22 -62.61 -56.59 -61.52
N ALA A 23 -62.02 -56.96 -60.39
CA ALA A 23 -61.43 -58.29 -60.19
C ALA A 23 -62.45 -59.41 -59.95
N VAL A 24 -63.62 -59.10 -59.38
CA VAL A 24 -64.69 -60.09 -59.09
C VAL A 24 -65.69 -60.23 -60.25
N GLY A 25 -65.68 -59.31 -61.22
CA GLY A 25 -66.49 -59.40 -62.45
C GLY A 25 -67.93 -58.87 -62.33
N GLY A 26 -68.33 -58.31 -61.19
CA GLY A 26 -69.67 -57.75 -60.97
C GLY A 26 -70.12 -57.82 -59.50
N GLY A 27 -71.16 -57.06 -59.13
CA GLY A 27 -71.73 -56.98 -57.77
C GLY A 27 -72.16 -55.56 -57.36
N SER A 28 -73.07 -55.46 -56.37
CA SER A 28 -73.49 -54.18 -55.78
C SER A 28 -72.34 -53.50 -55.03
N PHE A 29 -72.20 -52.18 -55.16
CA PHE A 29 -71.19 -51.40 -54.43
C PHE A 29 -71.34 -51.49 -52.91
N THR A 30 -72.58 -51.64 -52.42
CA THR A 30 -72.88 -51.75 -50.98
C THR A 30 -72.23 -52.99 -50.36
N THR A 31 -72.37 -54.15 -51.01
CA THR A 31 -71.82 -55.42 -50.52
C THR A 31 -70.29 -55.42 -50.49
N ILE A 32 -69.64 -54.78 -51.46
CA ILE A 32 -68.17 -54.67 -51.51
C ILE A 32 -67.68 -53.68 -50.43
N GLN A 33 -68.44 -52.61 -50.16
CA GLN A 33 -68.13 -51.65 -49.11
C GLN A 33 -68.25 -52.27 -47.71
N ASP A 34 -69.25 -53.13 -47.47
CA ASP A 34 -69.40 -53.87 -46.21
C ASP A 34 -68.20 -54.80 -45.98
N ALA A 35 -67.81 -55.58 -47.00
CA ALA A 35 -66.65 -56.47 -46.92
C ALA A 35 -65.32 -55.73 -46.72
N MET A 36 -65.19 -54.51 -47.26
CA MET A 36 -63.99 -53.68 -47.12
C MET A 36 -63.92 -52.99 -45.75
N THR A 37 -65.07 -52.57 -45.21
CA THR A 37 -65.19 -52.02 -43.87
C THR A 37 -64.88 -53.10 -42.83
N GLU A 38 -65.44 -54.29 -43.00
CA GLU A 38 -65.15 -55.46 -42.17
C GLU A 38 -63.66 -55.85 -42.26
N TRP A 39 -63.05 -55.75 -43.45
CA TRP A 39 -61.62 -55.98 -43.64
C TRP A 39 -60.75 -54.93 -42.93
N LYS A 40 -61.07 -53.64 -43.06
CA LYS A 40 -60.35 -52.56 -42.37
C LYS A 40 -60.45 -52.70 -40.85
N ALA A 41 -61.64 -53.04 -40.35
CA ALA A 41 -61.86 -53.30 -38.92
C ALA A 41 -61.04 -54.50 -38.42
N LYS A 42 -61.05 -55.63 -39.16
CA LYS A 42 -60.22 -56.82 -38.86
C LYS A 42 -58.72 -56.55 -38.92
N ARG A 43 -58.28 -55.56 -39.71
CA ARG A 43 -56.87 -55.14 -39.79
C ARG A 43 -56.49 -54.25 -38.60
N GLN A 44 -57.29 -53.23 -38.29
CA GLN A 44 -57.05 -52.36 -37.13
C GLN A 44 -57.03 -53.14 -35.81
N ALA A 45 -57.92 -54.13 -35.66
CA ALA A 45 -57.94 -55.00 -34.48
C ALA A 45 -56.74 -55.95 -34.37
N LYS A 46 -56.06 -56.26 -35.48
CA LYS A 46 -54.83 -57.09 -35.49
C LYS A 46 -53.55 -56.28 -35.37
N GLU A 47 -53.58 -55.00 -35.72
CA GLU A 47 -52.41 -54.11 -35.71
C GLU A 47 -52.27 -53.34 -34.39
N THR A 48 -53.18 -53.47 -33.42
CA THR A 48 -53.00 -52.90 -32.08
C THR A 48 -51.99 -53.79 -31.31
N PRO A 49 -50.71 -53.38 -31.18
CA PRO A 49 -49.74 -54.21 -30.51
C PRO A 49 -50.08 -54.20 -29.02
N ILE A 50 -50.26 -55.38 -28.44
CA ILE A 50 -50.43 -55.54 -27.00
C ILE A 50 -49.11 -55.10 -26.36
N LYS A 51 -49.11 -53.93 -25.70
CA LYS A 51 -48.00 -53.50 -24.87
C LYS A 51 -48.12 -54.24 -23.54
N GLU A 52 -47.47 -55.38 -23.44
CA GLU A 52 -47.37 -56.09 -22.17
C GLU A 52 -46.57 -55.23 -21.17
N PRO A 53 -47.05 -55.07 -19.92
CA PRO A 53 -46.32 -54.34 -18.90
C PRO A 53 -44.99 -55.03 -18.62
N ALA A 54 -43.94 -54.24 -18.38
CA ALA A 54 -42.62 -54.76 -18.06
C ALA A 54 -42.69 -55.68 -16.82
N PRO A 55 -41.96 -56.81 -16.79
CA PRO A 55 -41.95 -57.71 -15.63
C PRO A 55 -41.51 -56.97 -14.36
N GLN A 56 -42.26 -57.15 -13.26
CA GLN A 56 -42.04 -56.42 -12.01
C GLN A 56 -40.61 -56.56 -11.48
N ALA A 57 -40.02 -57.75 -11.56
CA ALA A 57 -38.65 -58.00 -11.11
C ALA A 57 -37.59 -57.14 -11.83
N LEU A 58 -37.82 -56.80 -13.11
CA LEU A 58 -36.93 -55.91 -13.85
C LEU A 58 -37.08 -54.47 -13.36
N THR A 59 -38.31 -54.02 -13.14
CA THR A 59 -38.59 -52.68 -12.61
C THR A 59 -38.00 -52.48 -11.21
N ASP A 60 -38.15 -53.48 -10.34
CA ASP A 60 -37.59 -53.45 -8.99
C ASP A 60 -36.05 -53.36 -9.04
N ARG A 61 -35.41 -54.16 -9.90
CA ARG A 61 -33.95 -54.13 -10.05
C ARG A 61 -33.43 -52.81 -10.64
N LEU A 62 -34.15 -52.25 -11.61
CA LEU A 62 -33.82 -50.92 -12.16
C LEU A 62 -33.99 -49.81 -11.12
N SER A 63 -35.01 -49.90 -10.27
CA SER A 63 -35.23 -48.96 -9.17
C SER A 63 -34.10 -49.03 -8.13
N GLU A 64 -33.65 -50.24 -7.79
CA GLU A 64 -32.55 -50.46 -6.84
C GLU A 64 -31.24 -49.85 -7.36
N VAL A 65 -30.85 -50.18 -8.60
CA VAL A 65 -29.64 -49.62 -9.24
C VAL A 65 -29.75 -48.09 -9.38
N GLY A 66 -30.94 -47.58 -9.72
CA GLY A 66 -31.18 -46.13 -9.79
C GLY A 66 -30.98 -45.45 -8.43
N ALA A 67 -31.46 -46.06 -7.35
CA ALA A 67 -31.28 -45.55 -5.99
C ALA A 67 -29.80 -45.60 -5.55
N GLU A 68 -29.07 -46.65 -5.89
CA GLU A 68 -27.63 -46.78 -5.62
C GLU A 68 -26.82 -45.68 -6.33
N ILE A 69 -27.05 -45.50 -7.64
CA ILE A 69 -26.37 -44.46 -8.43
C ILE A 69 -26.68 -43.07 -7.86
N TRP A 70 -27.94 -42.82 -7.52
CA TRP A 70 -28.35 -41.55 -6.93
C TRP A 70 -27.68 -41.31 -5.58
N SER A 71 -27.62 -42.33 -4.72
CA SER A 71 -26.93 -42.26 -3.43
C SER A 71 -25.45 -41.94 -3.60
N MET A 72 -24.75 -42.62 -4.51
CA MET A 72 -23.34 -42.34 -4.80
C MET A 72 -23.13 -40.92 -5.33
N ALA A 73 -23.99 -40.47 -6.24
CA ALA A 73 -23.95 -39.11 -6.78
C ALA A 73 -24.13 -38.06 -5.67
N LEU A 74 -25.08 -38.28 -4.75
CA LEU A 74 -25.33 -37.38 -3.64
C LEU A 74 -24.17 -37.38 -2.63
N GLN A 75 -23.59 -38.54 -2.33
CA GLN A 75 -22.40 -38.65 -1.48
C GLN A 75 -21.23 -37.86 -2.09
N LEU A 76 -20.95 -38.03 -3.38
CA LEU A 76 -19.88 -37.31 -4.06
C LEU A 76 -20.15 -35.79 -4.08
N ALA A 77 -21.38 -35.37 -4.36
CA ALA A 77 -21.76 -33.96 -4.36
C ALA A 77 -21.59 -33.33 -2.96
N ASN A 78 -22.03 -34.03 -1.92
CA ASN A 78 -21.89 -33.56 -0.54
C ASN A 78 -20.42 -33.52 -0.09
N ALA A 79 -19.61 -34.52 -0.46
CA ALA A 79 -18.18 -34.54 -0.16
C ALA A 79 -17.46 -33.36 -0.82
N ARG A 80 -17.77 -33.08 -2.09
CA ARG A 80 -17.22 -31.91 -2.80
C ARG A 80 -17.66 -30.60 -2.15
N LEU A 81 -18.95 -30.46 -1.81
CA LEU A 81 -19.46 -29.27 -1.14
C LEU A 81 -18.80 -29.05 0.24
N ALA A 82 -18.54 -30.12 0.98
CA ALA A 82 -17.82 -30.04 2.25
C ALA A 82 -16.38 -29.57 2.06
N ALA A 83 -15.65 -30.13 1.08
CA ALA A 83 -14.28 -29.73 0.77
C ALA A 83 -14.19 -28.27 0.29
N ASP A 84 -15.13 -27.83 -0.57
CA ASP A 84 -15.19 -26.44 -1.03
C ASP A 84 -15.45 -25.49 0.15
N ARG A 85 -16.33 -25.85 1.10
CA ARG A 85 -16.60 -25.07 2.31
C ARG A 85 -15.40 -24.98 3.24
N GLU A 86 -14.70 -26.09 3.44
CA GLU A 86 -13.49 -26.13 4.25
C GLU A 86 -12.40 -25.24 3.65
N THR A 87 -12.23 -25.29 2.32
CA THR A 87 -11.27 -24.44 1.59
C THR A 87 -11.62 -22.97 1.72
N LEU A 88 -12.90 -22.60 1.52
CA LEU A 88 -13.37 -21.22 1.68
C LEU A 88 -13.21 -20.70 3.11
N GLU A 89 -13.47 -21.54 4.11
CA GLU A 89 -13.28 -21.14 5.51
C GLU A 89 -11.80 -20.97 5.85
N ALA A 90 -10.93 -21.85 5.34
CA ALA A 90 -9.49 -21.72 5.50
C ALA A 90 -8.96 -20.43 4.84
N GLU A 91 -9.39 -20.13 3.62
CA GLU A 91 -9.07 -18.88 2.92
C GLU A 91 -9.59 -17.65 3.69
N ARG A 92 -10.81 -17.72 4.23
CA ARG A 92 -11.40 -16.64 5.02
C ARG A 92 -10.60 -16.37 6.30
N VAL A 93 -10.20 -17.42 7.02
CA VAL A 93 -9.37 -17.31 8.22
C VAL A 93 -7.99 -16.73 7.87
N GLN A 94 -7.39 -17.18 6.77
CA GLN A 94 -6.09 -16.65 6.32
C GLN A 94 -6.20 -15.17 5.94
N MET A 95 -7.22 -14.77 5.17
CA MET A 95 -7.42 -13.37 4.81
C MET A 95 -7.65 -12.48 6.03
N GLU A 96 -8.37 -12.96 7.04
CA GLU A 96 -8.58 -12.20 8.28
C GLU A 96 -7.28 -12.10 9.09
N ALA A 97 -6.47 -13.15 9.12
CA ALA A 97 -5.14 -13.11 9.74
C ALA A 97 -4.22 -12.11 9.03
N ASP A 98 -4.14 -12.16 7.70
CA ASP A 98 -3.35 -11.22 6.89
C ASP A 98 -3.83 -9.77 7.09
N ARG A 99 -5.16 -9.57 7.19
CA ARG A 99 -5.76 -8.25 7.46
C ARG A 99 -5.37 -7.73 8.85
N GLN A 100 -5.37 -8.60 9.85
CA GLN A 100 -4.96 -8.23 11.21
C GLN A 100 -3.47 -7.91 11.27
N GLU A 101 -2.61 -8.73 10.67
CA GLU A 101 -1.16 -8.47 10.60
C GLU A 101 -0.85 -7.15 9.89
N ALA A 102 -1.56 -6.85 8.80
CA ALA A 102 -1.42 -5.57 8.10
C ALA A 102 -1.88 -4.37 8.95
N ALA A 103 -2.94 -4.53 9.75
CA ALA A 103 -3.40 -3.51 10.68
C ALA A 103 -2.37 -3.27 11.80
N ASP A 104 -1.87 -4.34 12.42
CA ASP A 104 -0.87 -4.27 13.48
C ASP A 104 0.43 -3.62 12.99
N LEU A 105 0.87 -3.94 11.76
CA LEU A 105 2.03 -3.29 11.14
C LEU A 105 1.78 -1.80 10.86
N ALA A 106 0.58 -1.44 10.39
CA ALA A 106 0.23 -0.04 10.15
C ALA A 106 0.22 0.77 11.46
N ASP A 107 -0.28 0.20 12.54
CA ASP A 107 -0.26 0.82 13.87
C ASP A 107 1.18 1.01 14.37
N GLN A 108 2.03 -0.02 14.24
CA GLN A 108 3.47 0.09 14.58
C GLN A 108 4.17 1.19 13.79
N LEU A 109 3.95 1.25 12.47
CA LEU A 109 4.54 2.29 11.62
C LEU A 109 4.05 3.69 11.98
N ASN A 110 2.80 3.85 12.39
CA ASN A 110 2.27 5.12 12.88
C ASN A 110 2.94 5.54 14.20
N GLU A 111 3.10 4.61 15.14
CA GLU A 111 3.82 4.88 16.41
C GLU A 111 5.28 5.29 16.16
N GLU A 112 5.99 4.59 15.27
CA GLU A 112 7.35 4.95 14.89
C GLU A 112 7.41 6.33 14.22
N LEU A 113 6.47 6.63 13.33
CA LEU A 113 6.39 7.90 12.63
C LEU A 113 6.12 9.07 13.59
N ASP A 114 5.24 8.89 14.56
CA ASP A 114 4.97 9.89 15.60
C ASP A 114 6.18 10.06 16.54
N ALA A 115 6.87 8.98 16.90
CA ALA A 115 8.12 9.05 17.67
C ALA A 115 9.22 9.80 16.90
N MET A 116 9.36 9.57 15.59
CA MET A 116 10.34 10.30 14.77
C MET A 116 9.98 11.77 14.61
N LYS A 117 8.70 12.10 14.41
CA LYS A 117 8.24 13.49 14.40
C LYS A 117 8.54 14.21 15.71
N ALA A 118 8.27 13.57 16.85
CA ALA A 118 8.60 14.13 18.15
C ALA A 118 10.10 14.41 18.28
N ARG A 119 10.95 13.46 17.89
CA ARG A 119 12.41 13.65 17.87
C ARG A 119 12.84 14.80 16.95
N CYS A 120 12.22 14.96 15.79
CA CYS A 120 12.51 16.10 14.90
C CYS A 120 12.17 17.43 15.59
N VAL A 121 11.00 17.53 16.23
CA VAL A 121 10.61 18.73 16.98
C VAL A 121 11.60 19.05 18.10
N ASP A 122 12.03 18.03 18.86
CA ASP A 122 13.02 18.18 19.93
C ASP A 122 14.38 18.66 19.39
N LEU A 123 14.86 18.05 18.30
CA LEU A 123 16.12 18.41 17.65
C LEU A 123 16.08 19.84 17.08
N GLU A 124 14.99 20.21 16.42
CA GLU A 124 14.81 21.59 15.94
C GLU A 124 14.75 22.59 17.10
N GLY A 125 14.14 22.20 18.23
CA GLY A 125 14.13 23.00 19.45
C GLY A 125 15.56 23.23 19.99
N ALA A 126 16.34 22.15 20.09
CA ALA A 126 17.73 22.20 20.54
C ALA A 126 18.62 23.00 19.57
N GLU A 127 18.41 22.88 18.25
CA GLU A 127 19.10 23.68 17.24
C GLU A 127 18.80 25.17 17.42
N ARG A 128 17.53 25.55 17.58
CA ARG A 128 17.15 26.95 17.84
C ARG A 128 17.78 27.49 19.12
N GLU A 129 17.81 26.70 20.18
CA GLU A 129 18.42 27.09 21.45
C GLU A 129 19.94 27.29 21.32
N THR A 130 20.62 26.34 20.68
CA THR A 130 22.08 26.44 20.45
C THR A 130 22.43 27.62 19.55
N ALA A 131 21.66 27.89 18.50
CA ALA A 131 21.82 29.06 17.66
C ALA A 131 21.62 30.37 18.45
N ALA A 132 20.61 30.43 19.33
CA ALA A 132 20.40 31.58 20.21
C ALA A 132 21.59 31.81 21.16
N ARG A 133 22.09 30.75 21.79
CA ARG A 133 23.28 30.81 22.67
C ARG A 133 24.53 31.27 21.91
N LEU A 134 24.74 30.78 20.70
CA LEU A 134 25.87 31.19 19.86
C LEU A 134 25.79 32.67 19.49
N ASN A 135 24.61 33.15 19.12
CA ASN A 135 24.40 34.57 18.79
C ASN A 135 24.64 35.48 20.00
N ALA A 136 24.18 35.07 21.20
CA ALA A 136 24.44 35.80 22.43
C ALA A 136 25.94 35.84 22.75
N ALA A 137 26.64 34.69 22.69
CA ALA A 137 28.08 34.63 22.92
C ALA A 137 28.87 35.47 21.89
N LEU A 138 28.43 35.51 20.63
CA LEU A 138 29.04 36.36 19.60
C LEU A 138 28.86 37.85 19.92
N ALA A 139 27.69 38.26 20.42
CA ALA A 139 27.43 39.63 20.83
C ALA A 139 28.32 40.02 22.02
N GLU A 140 28.39 39.19 23.05
CA GLU A 140 29.27 39.40 24.21
C GLU A 140 30.74 39.48 23.81
N ALA A 141 31.19 38.62 22.90
CA ALA A 141 32.56 38.62 22.39
C ALA A 141 32.89 39.93 21.65
N LYS A 142 31.95 40.45 20.84
CA LYS A 142 32.10 41.75 20.16
C LYS A 142 32.20 42.90 21.17
N GLU A 143 31.33 42.92 22.17
CA GLU A 143 31.37 43.95 23.21
C GLU A 143 32.66 43.89 24.04
N ALA A 144 33.14 42.67 24.35
CA ALA A 144 34.41 42.48 25.04
C ALA A 144 35.59 42.97 24.19
N ALA A 145 35.60 42.68 22.89
CA ALA A 145 36.62 43.16 21.97
C ALA A 145 36.64 44.70 21.89
N GLU A 146 35.47 45.35 21.77
CA GLU A 146 35.39 46.81 21.79
C GLU A 146 35.90 47.42 23.11
N ARG A 147 35.54 46.80 24.25
CA ARG A 147 36.04 47.24 25.56
C ARG A 147 37.56 47.10 25.66
N ALA A 148 38.12 46.00 25.14
CA ALA A 148 39.57 45.79 25.10
C ALA A 148 40.26 46.89 24.27
N THR A 149 39.80 47.16 23.05
CA THR A 149 40.36 48.22 22.20
C THR A 149 40.28 49.61 22.86
N ARG A 150 39.16 49.92 23.54
CA ARG A 150 39.02 51.18 24.29
C ARG A 150 40.00 51.25 25.47
N ALA A 151 40.21 50.15 26.18
CA ALA A 151 41.14 50.08 27.30
C ALA A 151 42.59 50.22 26.81
N GLU A 152 42.97 49.55 25.73
CA GLU A 152 44.28 49.67 25.08
C GLU A 152 44.57 51.10 24.63
N THR A 153 43.59 51.76 23.99
CA THR A 153 43.72 53.16 23.56
C THR A 153 43.95 54.09 24.76
N ARG A 154 43.21 53.90 25.86
CA ARG A 154 43.37 54.69 27.09
C ARG A 154 44.72 54.42 27.76
N ALA A 155 45.19 53.17 27.78
CA ALA A 155 46.49 52.82 28.32
C ALA A 155 47.61 53.51 27.56
N ALA A 156 47.59 53.47 26.22
CA ALA A 156 48.56 54.17 25.37
C ALA A 156 48.53 55.69 25.57
N GLU A 157 47.36 56.28 25.78
CA GLU A 157 47.25 57.71 26.09
C GLU A 157 47.83 58.06 27.47
N ILE A 158 47.57 57.23 28.48
CA ILE A 158 48.12 57.40 29.84
C ILE A 158 49.65 57.28 29.81
N GLU A 159 50.20 56.29 29.10
CA GLU A 159 51.64 56.11 28.91
C GLU A 159 52.26 57.36 28.28
N ARG A 160 51.67 57.86 27.19
CA ARG A 160 52.15 59.10 26.55
C ARG A 160 52.13 60.31 27.50
N ARG A 161 51.06 60.49 28.27
CA ARG A 161 50.98 61.59 29.25
C ARG A 161 52.02 61.44 30.35
N ALA A 162 52.29 60.22 30.80
CA ALA A 162 53.33 59.95 31.79
C ALA A 162 54.72 60.29 31.25
N ASP A 163 55.01 59.94 29.99
CA ASP A 163 56.26 60.30 29.33
C ASP A 163 56.42 61.82 29.16
N ASP A 164 55.36 62.51 28.71
CA ASP A 164 55.35 63.97 28.56
C ASP A 164 55.60 64.68 29.90
N LEU A 165 54.94 64.23 30.99
CA LEU A 165 55.14 64.77 32.34
C LEU A 165 56.54 64.48 32.88
N ASN A 166 57.09 63.28 32.64
CA ASN A 166 58.44 62.94 33.04
C ASN A 166 59.48 63.82 32.32
N ALA A 167 59.28 64.08 31.02
CA ALA A 167 60.12 65.00 30.25
C ALA A 167 60.02 66.45 30.77
N GLU A 168 58.83 66.92 31.13
CA GLU A 168 58.64 68.23 31.74
C GLU A 168 59.31 68.36 33.11
N LEU A 169 59.15 67.36 33.99
CA LEU A 169 59.87 67.29 35.27
C LEU A 169 61.38 67.30 35.06
N GLY A 170 61.90 66.57 34.07
CA GLY A 170 63.31 66.61 33.69
C GLY A 170 63.79 68.02 33.31
N ARG A 171 63.05 68.71 32.44
CA ARG A 171 63.34 70.10 32.05
C ARG A 171 63.30 71.07 33.23
N LEU A 172 62.32 70.93 34.12
CA LEU A 172 62.22 71.77 35.31
C LEU A 172 63.37 71.49 36.29
N HIS A 173 63.79 70.24 36.46
CA HIS A 173 64.98 69.89 37.25
C HIS A 173 66.25 70.52 36.67
N GLU A 174 66.46 70.46 35.35
CA GLU A 174 67.58 71.10 34.68
C GLU A 174 67.56 72.63 34.86
N GLN A 175 66.40 73.26 34.68
CA GLN A 175 66.22 74.70 34.91
C GLN A 175 66.51 75.09 36.37
N ASN A 176 65.99 74.34 37.34
CA ASN A 176 66.25 74.55 38.75
C ASN A 176 67.73 74.39 39.09
N ALA A 177 68.40 73.36 38.54
CA ALA A 177 69.84 73.16 38.71
C ALA A 177 70.65 74.34 38.14
N ALA A 178 70.27 74.86 36.97
CA ALA A 178 70.89 76.02 36.37
C ALA A 178 70.68 77.29 37.21
N LEU A 179 69.47 77.53 37.74
CA LEU A 179 69.18 78.64 38.64
C LEU A 179 69.99 78.55 39.94
N ILE A 180 70.07 77.36 40.56
CA ILE A 180 70.88 77.12 41.75
C ILE A 180 72.36 77.42 41.46
N ALA A 181 72.88 76.98 40.30
CA ALA A 181 74.25 77.29 39.88
C ALA A 181 74.48 78.79 39.67
N ALA A 182 73.50 79.52 39.15
CA ALA A 182 73.57 80.98 38.94
C ALA A 182 73.49 81.80 40.25
N ILE A 183 72.77 81.29 41.27
CA ILE A 183 72.64 81.93 42.59
C ILE A 183 73.88 81.65 43.47
N LYS A 184 74.62 80.57 43.21
CA LYS A 184 75.85 80.26 43.93
C LYS A 184 76.87 81.40 43.73
N PRO A 185 77.36 82.05 44.80
CA PRO A 185 78.28 83.18 44.68
C PRO A 185 79.57 82.75 43.96
N ARG A 186 80.10 83.64 43.12
CA ARG A 186 81.41 83.51 42.46
C ARG A 186 82.52 83.73 43.50
N ASP A 187 82.60 82.83 44.48
CA ASP A 187 83.64 82.84 45.51
C ASP A 187 84.95 82.34 44.90
N GLY A 188 85.70 83.25 44.27
CA GLY A 188 86.99 82.93 43.69
C GLY A 188 87.73 84.07 42.98
N GLU A 189 87.29 85.32 43.08
CA GLU A 189 87.99 86.46 42.48
C GLU A 189 88.26 87.56 43.54
N ASN A 190 89.18 87.31 44.47
CA ASN A 190 89.88 88.40 45.18
C ASN A 190 91.23 87.99 45.87
N ALA A 191 92.35 88.27 45.16
CA ALA A 191 93.67 88.75 45.62
C ALA A 191 94.62 87.88 46.51
N PRO A 192 95.95 88.20 46.63
CA PRO A 192 96.76 89.25 46.01
C PRO A 192 98.07 88.78 45.32
N GLN A 193 98.64 89.69 44.51
CA GLN A 193 99.99 89.63 43.95
C GLN A 193 101.07 89.95 45.01
N PRO A 194 102.18 89.20 45.13
CA PRO A 194 103.37 89.70 45.78
C PRO A 194 104.51 89.97 44.79
N ALA A 195 104.84 91.25 44.74
CA ALA A 195 106.16 91.87 44.65
C ALA A 195 107.39 91.04 44.24
N ARG A 196 108.09 91.58 43.22
CA ARG A 196 109.53 91.42 42.95
C ARG A 196 110.39 91.38 44.23
N ARG A 197 111.48 90.61 44.20
CA ARG A 197 112.82 91.12 44.57
C ARG A 197 113.98 90.22 44.16
N LYS A 198 114.95 90.90 43.52
CA LYS A 198 116.39 90.66 43.32
C LYS A 198 116.84 89.46 42.51
#